data_AF-A0A2H3P519-F1
#
_entry.id   AF-A0A2H3P519-F1
#
_cell.length_a   1.000
_cell.length_b   1.000
_cell.length_c   1.000
_cell.angle_alpha   90.00
_cell.angle_beta   90.00
_cell.angle_gamma   90.00
#
_symmetry.space_group_name_H-M   'P 1'
#
loop_
_entity.id
_entity.type
_entity.pdbx_description
1 polymer ?
#
loop_
_entity_poly.entity_id
_entity_poly.type
_entity_poly.pdbx_seq_one_letter_code
_entity_poly.pdbx_strand_id
1 'polypeptide(L)' 'MASEPGRNDPCPCGSGRKYKNCCRNSDAWYQSSTVQGIIVGVVLLLSILVIGGLLTSGGGAVDCPPGEVWSEAHGHCH' A
#
# COMPACT_ATOMS: atom_id res chain seq x y z
N MET A 1 -25.85 -9.30 -32.97
CA MET A 1 -25.47 -9.47 -31.56
C MET A 1 -24.53 -8.32 -31.23
N ALA A 2 -24.97 -7.28 -30.54
CA ALA A 2 -24.06 -6.22 -30.11
C ALA A 2 -23.25 -6.77 -28.93
N SER A 3 -21.95 -6.89 -29.10
CA SER A 3 -21.02 -7.26 -28.03
C SER A 3 -21.20 -6.28 -26.88
N GLU A 4 -21.40 -6.78 -25.67
CA GLU A 4 -21.54 -5.94 -24.50
C GLU A 4 -20.27 -5.08 -24.35
N PRO A 5 -20.38 -3.75 -24.15
CA PRO A 5 -19.22 -2.87 -24.11
C PRO A 5 -18.26 -3.28 -22.98
N GLY A 6 -16.98 -3.34 -23.32
CA GLY A 6 -15.91 -3.66 -22.39
C GLY A 6 -15.84 -2.63 -21.27
N ARG A 7 -15.36 -3.06 -20.10
CA ARG A 7 -15.37 -2.24 -18.87
C ARG A 7 -14.68 -0.87 -19.05
N ASN A 8 -13.62 -0.81 -19.86
CA ASN A 8 -12.84 0.41 -20.11
C ASN A 8 -13.23 1.14 -21.41
N ASP A 9 -14.16 0.60 -22.20
CA ASP A 9 -14.57 1.19 -23.47
C ASP A 9 -15.36 2.49 -23.26
N PRO A 10 -15.44 3.38 -24.25
CA PRO A 10 -16.31 4.55 -24.20
C PRO A 10 -17.76 4.14 -23.92
N CYS A 11 -18.44 4.86 -23.02
CA CYS A 11 -19.83 4.59 -22.71
C CYS A 11 -20.70 4.83 -23.95
N PRO A 12 -21.54 3.86 -24.37
CA PRO A 12 -22.44 4.03 -25.51
C PRO A 12 -23.52 5.09 -25.27
N CYS A 13 -23.67 5.55 -24.02
CA CYS A 13 -24.54 6.65 -23.62
C CYS A 13 -24.09 8.05 -24.10
N GLY A 14 -22.94 8.16 -24.77
CA GLY A 14 -22.44 9.44 -25.33
C GLY A 14 -21.78 10.37 -24.31
N SER A 15 -21.58 9.92 -23.06
CA SER A 15 -20.98 10.75 -22.02
C SER A 15 -19.48 11.02 -22.18
N GLY A 16 -18.81 10.33 -23.11
CA GLY A 16 -17.34 10.35 -23.27
C GLY A 16 -16.57 9.67 -22.13
N ARG A 17 -17.26 9.15 -21.10
CA ARG A 17 -16.64 8.46 -19.96
C ARG A 17 -16.45 6.97 -20.26
N LYS A 18 -15.52 6.31 -19.58
CA LYS A 18 -15.40 4.83 -19.61
C LYS A 18 -16.69 4.19 -19.10
N TYR A 19 -17.13 3.10 -19.74
CA TYR A 19 -18.39 2.42 -19.43
C TYR A 19 -18.54 2.08 -17.94
N LYS A 20 -17.47 1.60 -17.30
CA LYS A 20 -17.39 1.33 -15.84
C LYS A 20 -17.64 2.52 -14.91
N ASN A 21 -17.37 3.73 -15.38
CA ASN A 21 -17.50 4.97 -14.61
C ASN A 21 -18.79 5.74 -14.99
N CYS A 22 -19.69 5.10 -15.75
CA CYS A 22 -20.91 5.72 -16.23
C CYS A 22 -22.09 4.75 -16.08
N CYS A 23 -22.61 4.17 -17.16
CA CYS A 23 -23.79 3.30 -17.11
C CYS A 23 -23.61 1.97 -16.37
N ARG A 24 -22.36 1.54 -16.10
CA ARG A 24 -22.07 0.34 -15.31
C ARG A 24 -21.76 0.66 -13.83
N ASN A 25 -21.97 1.90 -13.39
CA ASN A 25 -21.54 2.33 -12.07
C ASN A 25 -22.47 1.84 -10.96
N SER A 26 -22.01 0.87 -10.19
CA SER A 26 -22.50 0.52 -8.86
C SER A 26 -21.46 0.99 -7.83
N ASP A 27 -21.47 2.28 -7.49
CA ASP A 27 -20.77 2.96 -6.36
C ASP A 27 -19.36 2.50 -5.94
N ALA A 28 -18.53 2.02 -6.87
CA ALA A 28 -17.16 1.61 -6.57
C ALA A 28 -16.18 2.76 -6.83
N TRP A 29 -16.00 3.66 -5.86
CA TRP A 29 -15.00 4.74 -5.90
C TRP A 29 -13.57 4.24 -6.18
N TYR A 30 -13.30 2.98 -5.84
CA TYR A 30 -12.06 2.26 -6.12
C TYR A 30 -11.76 2.03 -7.62
N GLN A 31 -12.76 2.01 -8.50
CA GLN A 31 -12.60 1.63 -9.92
C GLN A 31 -11.96 2.75 -10.78
N SER A 32 -11.84 3.97 -10.23
CA SER A 32 -11.12 5.08 -10.89
C SER A 32 -9.63 4.78 -10.95
N SER A 33 -9.05 4.79 -12.15
CA SER A 33 -7.64 4.45 -12.36
C SER A 33 -6.67 5.38 -11.60
N THR A 34 -7.05 6.64 -11.39
CA THR A 34 -6.28 7.60 -10.58
C THR A 34 -6.31 7.22 -9.10
N VAL A 35 -7.50 6.91 -8.58
CA VAL A 35 -7.70 6.51 -7.17
C VAL A 35 -7.00 5.18 -6.88
N GLN A 36 -7.19 4.18 -7.74
CA GLN A 36 -6.53 2.89 -7.62
C GLN A 36 -5.00 3.04 -7.66
N GLY A 37 -4.46 3.91 -8.51
CA GLY A 37 -3.03 4.21 -8.56
C GLY A 37 -2.52 4.85 -7.26
N ILE A 38 -3.24 5.84 -6.71
CA ILE A 38 -2.90 6.47 -5.44
C ILE A 38 -2.93 5.45 -4.29
N ILE A 39 -3.98 4.64 -4.19
CA ILE A 39 -4.13 3.62 -3.15
C ILE A 39 -2.97 2.62 -3.20
N VAL A 40 -2.66 2.08 -4.39
CA VAL A 40 -1.53 1.15 -4.56
C VAL A 40 -0.22 1.81 -4.15
N GLY A 41 0.01 3.07 -4.58
CA GLY A 41 1.19 3.83 -4.19
C GLY A 41 1.32 4.00 -2.68
N VAL A 42 0.24 4.40 -1.99
CA VAL A 42 0.22 4.58 -0.53
C VAL A 42 0.49 3.25 0.19
N VAL A 43 -0.16 2.16 -0.22
CA VAL A 43 0.05 0.83 0.39
C VAL A 43 1.50 0.38 0.23
N LEU A 44 2.08 0.55 -0.96
CA LEU A 44 3.49 0.21 -1.21
C LEU A 44 4.43 1.06 -0.35
N LEU A 45 4.22 2.38 -0.28
CA LEU A 45 5.01 3.27 0.56
C LEU A 45 4.91 2.90 2.05
N LEU A 46 3.71 2.64 2.56
CA LEU A 46 3.51 2.23 3.95
C LEU A 46 4.20 0.91 4.25
N SER A 47 4.09 -0.08 3.36
CA SER A 47 4.77 -1.37 3.53
C SER A 47 6.30 -1.23 3.53
N ILE A 48 6.86 -0.36 2.68
CA ILE A 48 8.30 -0.06 2.67
C ILE A 48 8.73 0.62 3.98
N LEU A 49 7.95 1.58 4.50
CA LEU A 49 8.27 2.24 5.77
C LEU A 49 8.21 1.29 6.96
N VAL A 50 7.20 0.40 7.00
CA VAL A 50 7.05 -0.60 8.06
C VAL A 50 8.18 -1.64 8.00
N ILE A 51 8.50 -2.16 6.81
CA ILE A 51 9.61 -3.12 6.64
C ILE A 51 10.94 -2.44 6.94
N GLY A 52 11.16 -1.22 6.44
CA GLY A 52 12.36 -0.44 6.72
C GLY A 52 12.53 -0.17 8.22
N GLY A 53 11.46 0.21 8.92
CA GLY A 53 11.44 0.37 10.37
C GLY A 53 11.71 -0.94 11.12
N LEU A 54 11.15 -2.06 10.65
CA LEU A 54 11.43 -3.38 11.23
C LEU A 54 12.91 -3.75 11.09
N LEU A 55 13.49 -3.56 9.90
CA LEU A 55 14.91 -3.83 9.62
C LEU A 55 15.84 -2.94 10.46
N THR A 56 15.48 -1.69 10.69
CA THR A 56 16.30 -0.76 11.50
C THR A 56 16.06 -0.88 13.01
N SER A 57 14.95 -1.50 13.42
CA SER A 57 14.64 -1.76 14.85
C SER A 57 15.29 -3.02 15.44
N GLY A 58 16.03 -3.79 14.64
CA GLY A 58 16.69 -5.03 15.05
C GLY A 58 17.92 -4.87 15.96
N GLY A 59 18.20 -3.68 16.51
CA GLY A 59 19.37 -3.43 17.35
C GLY A 59 19.16 -2.23 18.25
N GLY A 60 18.33 -2.37 19.27
CA GLY A 60 18.27 -1.39 20.35
C GLY A 60 19.59 -1.44 21.11
N ALA A 61 20.39 -0.36 21.05
CA ALA A 61 21.55 -0.21 21.91
C ALA A 61 21.05 -0.18 23.36
N VAL A 62 21.33 -1.24 24.12
CA VAL A 62 21.08 -1.26 25.56
C VAL A 62 22.21 -0.48 26.21
N ASP A 63 21.86 0.66 26.84
CA ASP A 63 22.81 1.45 27.61
C ASP A 63 23.26 0.65 28.85
N CYS A 64 24.48 0.10 28.79
CA CYS A 64 25.11 -0.58 29.92
C CYS A 64 25.96 0.39 30.76
N PRO A 65 26.19 0.10 32.06
CA PRO A 65 27.13 0.82 32.90
C PRO A 65 28.54 0.88 32.26
N PRO A 66 29.33 1.94 32.55
CA PRO A 66 30.67 2.07 31.98
C PRO A 66 31.57 0.91 32.40
N GLY A 67 32.03 0.14 31.42
CA GLY A 67 32.87 -1.04 31.60
C GLY A 67 32.18 -2.37 31.29
N GLU A 68 30.85 -2.36 31.09
CA GLU A 68 30.07 -3.56 30.81
C GLU A 68 29.57 -3.61 29.35
N VAL A 69 29.43 -4.81 28.78
CA VAL A 69 28.89 -5.05 27.43
C VAL A 69 27.57 -5.83 27.51
N TRP A 70 26.60 -5.46 26.68
CA TRP A 70 25.33 -6.18 26.59
C TRP A 70 25.52 -7.57 25.97
N SER A 71 24.92 -8.60 26.58
CA SER A 71 24.87 -9.95 26.01
C SER A 71 23.47 -10.31 25.54
N GLU A 72 23.27 -10.45 24.23
CA GLU A 72 22.00 -10.93 23.66
C GLU A 72 21.62 -12.33 24.15
N ALA A 73 22.59 -13.18 24.49
CA ALA A 73 22.34 -14.56 24.92
C ALA A 73 21.65 -14.63 26.30
N HIS A 74 21.91 -13.66 27.18
CA HIS A 74 21.44 -13.69 28.56
C HIS A 74 20.62 -12.46 28.98
N GLY A 75 20.45 -11.48 28.10
CA GLY A 75 19.62 -10.31 28.35
C GLY A 75 20.09 -9.43 29.52
N HIS A 76 21.38 -9.43 29.83
CA HIS A 76 21.99 -8.55 30.83
C HIS A 76 23.38 -8.09 30.40
N CYS A 77 23.86 -7.01 31.03
CA CYS A 77 25.22 -6.48 30.85
C CYS A 77 26.23 -7.30 31.68
N HIS A 78 27.45 -7.46 31.17
CA HIS A 78 28.60 -8.12 31.82
C HIS A 78 29.79 -7.20 31.93
#